data_AF-A0A077R4Z7-F1
#
_entry.id   AF-A0A077R4Z7-F1
#
_cell.length_a   1.000
_cell.length_b   1.000
_cell.length_c   1.000
_cell.angle_alpha   90.00
_cell.angle_beta   90.00
_cell.angle_gamma   90.00
#
_symmetry.space_group_name_H-M   'P 1'
#
loop_
_entity.id
_entity.type
_entity.pdbx_description
1 polymer ?
#
loop_
_entity_poly.entity_id
_entity_poly.type
_entity_poly.pdbx_seq_one_letter_code
_entity_poly.pdbx_strand_id
1 'polypeptide(L)'
;MLFLSLLKVFLAASVSSAAVLPRAESFRHPGLLHNEDDFARIRSKLATNSQPWVKGYQVLTNSSNSKLGYVASPVEGLCRGSNAGCTQNFSNAFRDFAAAYQ
;
A
#
# COMPACT_ATOMS: atom_id res chain seq x y z
N MET A 1 -31.46 -21.14 -64.01
CA MET A 1 -31.16 -19.86 -63.32
C MET A 1 -31.09 -20.18 -61.84
N LEU A 2 -29.87 -20.33 -61.31
CA LEU A 2 -29.20 -19.29 -60.49
C LEU A 2 -29.99 -19.07 -59.18
N PHE A 3 -29.51 -19.44 -58.00
CA PHE A 3 -28.23 -19.03 -57.43
C PHE A 3 -27.68 -19.99 -56.35
N LEU A 4 -26.36 -20.16 -56.39
CA LEU A 4 -25.45 -20.50 -55.29
C LEU A 4 -25.79 -19.75 -53.97
N SER A 5 -25.59 -20.37 -52.81
CA SER A 5 -24.46 -20.00 -51.91
C SER A 5 -24.56 -20.57 -50.49
N LEU A 6 -23.51 -21.29 -50.12
CA LEU A 6 -22.68 -21.11 -48.92
C LEU A 6 -23.31 -21.00 -47.51
N LEU A 7 -22.90 -21.97 -46.69
CA LEU A 7 -22.10 -21.77 -45.47
C LEU A 7 -22.74 -20.95 -44.34
N LYS A 8 -22.96 -21.62 -43.20
CA LYS A 8 -22.48 -21.17 -41.87
C LYS A 8 -22.81 -22.21 -40.81
N VAL A 9 -21.91 -23.19 -40.68
CA VAL A 9 -21.77 -23.95 -39.43
C VAL A 9 -21.19 -22.98 -38.40
N PHE A 10 -22.05 -22.38 -37.57
CA PHE A 10 -21.61 -21.65 -36.39
C PHE A 10 -21.55 -22.63 -35.22
N LEU A 11 -20.36 -23.20 -34.99
CA LEU A 11 -20.05 -23.89 -33.75
C LEU A 11 -19.82 -22.83 -32.67
N ALA A 12 -20.79 -22.63 -31.80
CA ALA A 12 -20.64 -21.75 -30.65
C ALA A 12 -19.68 -22.39 -29.64
N ALA A 13 -18.42 -21.97 -29.64
CA ALA A 13 -17.48 -22.32 -28.59
C ALA A 13 -17.85 -21.51 -27.33
N SER A 14 -18.42 -22.18 -26.33
CA SER A 14 -18.65 -21.60 -25.01
C SER A 14 -17.31 -21.39 -24.30
N VAL A 15 -16.83 -20.15 -24.25
CA VAL A 15 -15.71 -19.77 -23.38
C VAL A 15 -16.23 -19.77 -21.94
N SER A 16 -15.93 -20.81 -21.19
CA SER A 16 -16.16 -20.82 -19.74
C SER A 16 -15.15 -19.89 -19.09
N SER A 17 -15.60 -18.73 -18.61
CA SER A 17 -14.79 -17.86 -17.77
C SER A 17 -14.66 -18.52 -16.40
N ALA A 18 -13.48 -19.04 -16.07
CA ALA A 18 -13.21 -19.53 -14.73
C ALA A 18 -13.21 -18.32 -13.79
N ALA A 19 -14.17 -18.28 -12.86
CA ALA A 19 -14.18 -17.28 -11.80
C ALA A 19 -12.92 -17.47 -10.94
N VAL A 20 -12.00 -16.49 -10.98
CA VAL A 20 -10.90 -16.41 -10.03
C VAL A 20 -11.52 -16.02 -8.70
N LEU A 21 -11.73 -17.00 -7.81
CA LEU A 21 -12.15 -16.71 -6.45
C LEU A 21 -11.01 -15.92 -5.76
N PRO A 22 -11.31 -14.79 -5.11
CA PRO A 22 -10.31 -14.10 -4.32
C PRO A 22 -9.80 -15.07 -3.26
N ARG A 23 -8.51 -15.36 -3.28
CA ARG A 23 -7.87 -16.15 -2.23
C ARG A 23 -7.85 -15.27 -0.99
N ALA A 24 -8.70 -15.60 -0.02
CA ALA A 24 -8.62 -15.04 1.32
C ALA A 24 -7.35 -15.55 1.98
N GLU A 25 -6.22 -14.90 1.71
CA GLU A 25 -5.00 -15.11 2.48
C GLU A 25 -5.22 -14.55 3.89
N SER A 26 -4.91 -15.35 4.90
CA SER A 26 -4.88 -14.88 6.28
C SER A 26 -3.83 -13.77 6.41
N PHE A 27 -4.20 -12.63 6.99
CA PHE A 27 -3.22 -11.59 7.28
C PHE A 27 -2.15 -12.13 8.24
N ARG A 28 -0.91 -12.23 7.77
CA ARG A 28 0.23 -12.70 8.57
C ARG A 28 0.97 -11.49 9.15
N HIS A 29 1.27 -11.53 10.45
CA HIS A 29 2.09 -10.54 11.13
C HIS A 29 3.50 -11.11 11.41
N PRO A 30 4.57 -10.33 11.18
CA PRO A 30 4.59 -9.09 10.40
C PRO A 30 4.19 -9.32 8.93
N GLY A 31 3.60 -8.30 8.31
CA GLY A 31 3.06 -8.37 6.95
C GLY A 31 3.03 -7.00 6.24
N LEU A 32 2.33 -6.94 5.10
CA LEU A 32 2.37 -5.82 4.14
C LEU A 32 3.72 -5.72 3.42
N LEU A 33 4.49 -4.65 3.66
CA LEU A 33 5.73 -4.35 2.95
C LEU A 33 6.96 -5.07 3.54
N HIS A 34 6.83 -5.64 4.74
CA HIS A 34 7.93 -6.25 5.48
C HIS A 34 7.54 -7.60 6.05
N ASN A 35 8.51 -8.50 6.14
CA ASN A 35 8.38 -9.78 6.84
C ASN A 35 9.40 -9.88 8.00
N GLU A 36 9.38 -11.01 8.72
CA GLU A 36 10.26 -11.18 9.88
C GLU A 36 11.74 -11.22 9.51
N ASP A 37 12.10 -11.76 8.34
CA ASP A 37 13.50 -11.80 7.87
C ASP A 37 14.05 -10.39 7.63
N ASP A 38 13.21 -9.47 7.14
CA ASP A 38 13.56 -8.07 7.00
C ASP A 38 13.88 -7.44 8.37
N PHE A 39 13.04 -7.68 9.38
CA PHE A 39 13.30 -7.17 10.72
C PHE A 39 14.52 -7.81 11.38
N ALA A 40 14.73 -9.12 11.19
CA ALA A 40 15.92 -9.82 11.68
C ALA A 40 17.20 -9.22 11.08
N ARG A 41 17.19 -8.93 9.77
CA ARG A 41 18.28 -8.24 9.08
C ARG A 41 18.57 -6.87 9.72
N ILE A 42 17.54 -6.06 9.97
CA ILE A 42 17.71 -4.74 10.60
C ILE A 42 18.27 -4.87 12.03
N ARG A 43 17.72 -5.77 12.87
CA ARG A 43 18.22 -5.98 14.24
C ARG A 43 19.69 -6.39 14.26
N SER A 44 20.11 -7.28 13.36
CA SER A 44 21.51 -7.68 13.22
C SER A 44 22.42 -6.48 12.84
N LYS A 45 21.97 -5.61 11.93
CA LYS A 45 22.71 -4.41 11.55
C LYS A 45 22.82 -3.39 12.70
N LEU A 46 21.77 -3.25 13.51
CA LEU A 46 21.80 -2.39 14.69
C LEU A 46 22.73 -2.95 15.77
N ALA A 47 22.68 -4.25 16.04
CA ALA A 47 23.54 -4.90 17.03
C ALA A 47 25.05 -4.76 16.71
N THR A 48 25.39 -4.68 15.43
CA THR A 48 26.76 -4.51 14.94
C THR A 48 27.14 -3.05 14.65
N ASN A 49 26.27 -2.08 15.00
CA ASN A 49 26.45 -0.66 14.70
C ASN A 49 26.73 -0.34 13.21
N SER A 50 26.17 -1.14 12.30
CA SER A 50 26.42 -1.02 10.86
C SER A 50 25.74 0.21 10.24
N GLN A 51 26.47 0.97 9.44
CA GLN A 51 25.93 2.05 8.60
C GLN A 51 25.49 1.53 7.22
N PRO A 52 24.43 2.10 6.60
CA PRO A 52 23.66 3.27 7.03
C PRO A 52 22.47 2.96 7.97
N TRP A 53 22.30 1.70 8.38
CA TRP A 53 21.12 1.26 9.15
C TRP A 53 20.96 1.97 10.50
N VAL A 54 22.05 2.16 11.25
CA VAL A 54 22.00 2.94 12.50
C VAL A 54 21.51 4.36 12.25
N LYS A 55 22.05 5.06 11.24
CA LYS A 55 21.60 6.40 10.88
C LYS A 55 20.11 6.42 10.49
N GLY A 56 19.66 5.44 9.69
CA GLY A 56 18.26 5.30 9.32
C GLY A 56 17.34 5.10 10.53
N TYR A 57 17.71 4.22 11.46
CA TYR A 57 16.96 3.96 12.68
C TYR A 57 16.90 5.21 13.60
N GLN A 58 17.99 5.97 13.69
CA GLN A 58 18.00 7.24 14.43
C GLN A 58 17.05 8.27 13.81
N VAL A 59 16.96 8.37 12.48
CA VAL A 59 16.00 9.26 11.81
C VAL A 59 14.56 8.87 12.18
N LEU A 60 14.24 7.58 12.16
CA LEU A 60 12.90 7.09 12.51
C LEU A 60 12.54 7.38 13.97
N THR A 61 13.43 7.06 14.91
CA THR A 61 13.19 7.25 16.35
C THR A 61 13.21 8.71 16.80
N ASN A 62 13.89 9.59 16.05
CA ASN A 62 13.91 11.03 16.31
C ASN A 62 12.77 11.80 15.62
N SER A 63 11.95 11.15 14.79
CA SER A 63 10.78 11.78 14.18
C SER A 63 9.84 12.37 15.23
N SER A 64 9.30 13.55 14.95
CA SER A 64 8.27 14.20 15.77
C SER A 64 6.98 13.39 15.84
N ASN A 65 6.72 12.55 14.84
CA ASN A 65 5.51 11.74 14.76
C ASN A 65 5.58 10.53 15.70
N SER A 66 6.77 10.04 16.05
CA SER A 66 7.01 8.92 16.97
C SER A 66 7.09 9.33 18.45
N LYS A 67 6.64 10.55 18.80
CA LYS A 67 6.72 11.05 20.17
C LYS A 67 5.39 10.88 20.87
N LEU A 68 5.42 10.47 22.14
CA LEU A 68 4.22 10.27 22.97
C LEU A 68 3.34 11.53 23.08
N GLY A 69 3.93 12.72 22.96
CA GLY A 69 3.23 14.00 22.98
C GLY A 69 2.65 14.44 21.63
N TYR A 70 2.60 13.57 20.61
CA TYR A 70 2.02 13.92 19.31
C TYR A 70 0.52 14.27 19.46
N VAL A 71 0.10 15.37 18.82
CA VAL A 71 -1.30 15.80 18.79
C VAL A 71 -1.81 15.70 17.37
N ALA A 72 -2.81 14.84 17.15
CA ALA A 72 -3.42 14.64 15.85
C ALA A 72 -4.15 15.89 15.35
N SER A 73 -4.23 16.06 14.03
CA SER A 73 -4.88 17.21 13.38
C SER A 73 -5.96 16.75 12.39
N PRO A 74 -7.05 16.11 12.89
CA PRO A 74 -8.10 15.59 12.03
C PRO A 74 -8.86 16.72 11.33
N VAL A 75 -9.28 16.46 10.09
CA VAL A 75 -10.07 17.38 9.26
C VAL A 75 -11.17 16.61 8.54
N GLU A 76 -12.30 17.27 8.28
CA GLU A 76 -13.45 16.65 7.59
C GLU A 76 -13.12 16.26 6.14
N GLY A 77 -12.29 17.06 5.46
CA GLY A 77 -11.89 16.83 4.07
C GLY A 77 -10.39 17.01 3.85
N LEU A 78 -9.80 16.09 3.08
CA LEU A 78 -8.41 16.17 2.64
C LEU A 78 -8.31 16.63 1.19
N CYS A 79 -7.45 17.60 0.95
CA CYS A 79 -7.16 18.16 -0.36
C CYS A 79 -5.69 17.96 -0.72
N ARG A 80 -5.50 17.34 -1.89
CA ARG A 80 -4.20 17.05 -2.50
C ARG A 80 -4.01 17.99 -3.69
N GLY A 81 -3.06 18.92 -3.58
CA GLY A 81 -2.89 20.03 -4.51
C GLY A 81 -3.80 21.22 -4.17
N SER A 82 -3.66 22.30 -4.96
CA SER A 82 -4.46 23.51 -4.83
C SER A 82 -5.45 23.59 -5.99
N ASN A 83 -6.73 23.49 -5.70
CA ASN A 83 -7.83 23.64 -6.65
C ASN A 83 -8.84 24.68 -6.14
N ALA A 84 -9.76 25.13 -7.00
CA ALA A 84 -10.75 26.13 -6.62
C ALA A 84 -11.60 25.61 -5.44
N GLY A 85 -11.54 26.31 -4.31
CA GLY A 85 -12.31 25.99 -3.11
C GLY A 85 -11.63 25.04 -2.13
N CYS A 86 -10.38 24.60 -2.36
CA CYS A 86 -9.66 23.86 -1.35
C CYS A 86 -8.16 24.18 -1.25
N THR A 87 -7.72 24.44 -0.02
CA THR A 87 -6.31 24.58 0.32
C THR A 87 -5.71 23.21 0.65
N GLN A 88 -4.53 22.94 0.10
CA GLN A 88 -3.81 21.70 0.34
C GLN A 88 -3.58 21.44 1.84
N ASN A 89 -4.07 20.31 2.34
CA ASN A 89 -3.94 19.89 3.73
C ASN A 89 -3.66 18.38 3.92
N PHE A 90 -3.39 17.64 2.83
CA PHE A 90 -3.17 16.18 2.88
C PHE A 90 -2.03 15.74 3.82
N SER A 91 -1.16 16.66 4.22
CA SER A 91 -0.13 16.40 5.21
C SER A 91 -0.63 16.05 6.59
N ASN A 92 -1.83 16.50 6.96
CA ASN A 92 -2.44 16.15 8.23
C ASN A 92 -2.62 14.63 8.32
N ALA A 93 -3.16 14.02 7.25
CA ALA A 93 -3.38 12.59 7.20
C ALA A 93 -2.10 11.77 7.25
N PHE A 94 -1.09 12.05 6.41
CA PHE A 94 0.12 11.19 6.42
C PHE A 94 0.93 11.34 7.71
N ARG A 95 0.85 12.48 8.41
CA ARG A 95 1.50 12.67 9.72
C ARG A 95 0.76 11.91 10.81
N ASP A 96 -0.57 12.01 10.84
CA ASP A 96 -1.40 11.27 11.81
C ASP A 96 -1.25 9.75 11.62
N PHE A 97 -1.22 9.26 10.37
CA PHE A 97 -0.96 7.84 10.09
C PHE A 97 0.46 7.41 10.48
N ALA A 98 1.47 8.26 10.25
CA ALA A 98 2.83 7.97 10.68
C ALA A 98 2.94 7.89 12.21
N ALA A 99 2.24 8.77 12.94
CA ALA A 99 2.20 8.76 14.39
C ALA A 99 1.44 7.56 14.97
N ALA A 100 0.37 7.11 14.30
CA ALA A 100 -0.38 5.93 14.73
C ALA A 100 0.40 4.61 14.60
N TYR A 101 1.39 4.57 13.70
CA TYR A 101 2.18 3.37 13.43
C TYR A 101 3.45 3.26 14.28
N GLN A 102 3.96 4.40 14.78
CA GLN A 102 5.22 4.50 15.51
C GLN A 102 5.02 4.39 17.03
#